data_AF-A0A7Y3U2N3-F1
#
_entry.id   AF-A0A7Y3U2N3-F1
#
_cell.length_a   1.000
_cell.length_b   1.000
_cell.length_c   1.000
_cell.angle_alpha   90.00
_cell.angle_beta   90.00
_cell.angle_gamma   90.00
#
_symmetry.space_group_name_H-M   'P 1'
#
loop_
_entity.id
_entity.type
_entity.pdbx_description
1 polymer ?
#
loop_
_entity_poly.entity_id
_entity_poly.type
_entity_poly.pdbx_seq_one_letter_code
_entity_poly.pdbx_strand_id
1 'polypeptide(L)' 'MSLAKILQIIGIIVVLDALYFGIAKDSMKLEVLLLFIGGMIFYVGRIFEKRK' A
#
# COMPACT_ATOMS: atom_id res chain seq x y z
N MET A 1 18.59 1.68 -5.98
CA MET A 1 17.15 1.43 -5.72
C MET A 1 16.36 2.54 -6.42
N SER A 2 15.41 2.23 -7.30
CA SER A 2 14.63 3.28 -8.00
C SER A 2 13.51 3.79 -7.10
N LEU A 3 13.13 5.08 -7.25
CA LEU A 3 12.00 5.69 -6.54
C LEU A 3 10.71 4.85 -6.69
N ALA A 4 10.49 4.29 -7.88
CA ALA A 4 9.37 3.40 -8.18
C ALA A 4 9.33 2.14 -7.29
N LYS A 5 10.48 1.49 -7.08
CA LYS A 5 10.59 0.32 -6.18
C LYS A 5 10.37 0.71 -4.72
N ILE A 6 10.83 1.89 -4.31
CA ILE A 6 10.58 2.40 -2.95
C ILE A 6 9.08 2.60 -2.72
N LEU A 7 8.37 3.22 -3.68
CA LEU A 7 6.91 3.37 -3.59
C LEU A 7 6.19 2.03 -3.53
N GLN A 8 6.59 1.05 -4.35
CA GLN A 8 6.00 -0.29 -4.31
C GLN A 8 6.18 -0.96 -2.93
N ILE A 9 7.37 -0.85 -2.33
CA ILE A 9 7.63 -1.39 -0.99
C ILE A 9 6.77 -0.70 0.07
N ILE A 10 6.67 0.63 0.03
CA ILE A 10 5.80 1.40 0.94
C ILE A 10 4.35 0.96 0.80
N GLY A 11 3.85 0.80 -0.44
CA GLY A 11 2.50 0.33 -0.69
C GLY A 11 2.22 -1.06 -0.09
N ILE A 12 3.17 -2.00 -0.21
CA ILE A 12 3.07 -3.33 0.39
C ILE A 12 3.03 -3.25 1.92
N ILE A 13 3.89 -2.44 2.53
CA ILE A 13 3.91 -2.27 4.00
C ILE A 13 2.55 -1.74 4.49
N VAL A 14 2.01 -0.72 3.82
CA VAL A 14 0.69 -0.15 4.18
C VAL A 14 -0.44 -1.17 4.04
N VAL A 15 -0.38 -2.05 3.04
CA VAL A 15 -1.35 -3.15 2.90
C VAL A 15 -1.24 -4.15 4.06
N LEU A 16 -0.02 -4.49 4.50
CA LEU A 16 0.19 -5.37 5.64
C LEU A 16 -0.32 -4.74 6.95
N ASP A 17 -0.07 -3.44 7.15
CA ASP A 17 -0.64 -2.69 8.27
C ASP A 17 -2.17 -2.68 8.22
N ALA A 18 -2.77 -2.52 7.03
CA ALA A 18 -4.22 -2.56 6.88
C ALA A 18 -4.82 -3.88 7.39
N LEU A 19 -4.21 -5.01 7.02
CA LEU A 19 -4.61 -6.34 7.48
C LEU A 19 -4.43 -6.49 9.00
N TYR A 20 -3.33 -5.97 9.55
CA TYR A 20 -3.12 -5.96 10.99
C TYR A 20 -4.20 -5.15 11.71
N PHE A 21 -4.56 -3.97 11.22
CA PHE A 21 -5.61 -3.14 11.81
C PHE A 21 -7.00 -3.78 11.69
N GLY A 22 -7.30 -4.46 10.58
CA GLY A 22 -8.52 -5.23 10.41
C GLY A 22 -8.65 -6.33 11.47
N ILE A 23 -7.59 -7.14 11.63
CA ILE A 23 -7.58 -8.28 12.56
C ILE A 23 -7.49 -7.81 14.03
N ALA A 24 -6.61 -6.87 14.35
CA ALA A 24 -6.28 -6.51 15.73
C ALA A 24 -7.21 -5.45 16.33
N LYS A 25 -7.80 -4.58 15.50
CA LYS A 25 -8.72 -3.52 15.97
C LYS A 25 -10.17 -3.71 15.53
N ASP A 26 -10.49 -4.83 14.86
CA ASP A 26 -11.84 -5.18 14.37
C ASP A 26 -12.49 -4.03 13.57
N SER A 27 -11.68 -3.23 12.89
CA SER A 27 -12.12 -2.00 12.24
C SER A 27 -12.05 -2.13 10.72
N MET A 28 -13.10 -2.74 10.15
CA MET A 28 -13.27 -2.89 8.69
C MET A 28 -13.12 -1.56 7.93
N LYS A 29 -13.59 -0.45 8.50
CA LYS A 29 -13.50 0.87 7.85
C LYS A 29 -12.04 1.32 7.68
N LEU A 30 -11.20 1.10 8.69
CA LEU A 30 -9.78 1.44 8.64
C LEU A 30 -9.01 0.48 7.74
N GLU A 31 -9.32 -0.81 7.80
CA GLU A 31 -8.75 -1.83 6.92
C GLU A 31 -8.96 -1.47 5.45
N VAL A 32 -10.21 -1.23 5.04
CA VAL A 32 -10.53 -0.93 3.63
C VAL A 32 -9.86 0.38 3.17
N LEU A 33 -9.82 1.40 4.03
CA LEU A 33 -9.16 2.66 3.72
C LEU A 33 -7.65 2.47 3.52
N LEU A 34 -6.98 1.76 4.43
CA LEU A 34 -5.55 1.51 4.36
C LEU A 34 -5.18 0.58 3.20
N LEU A 35 -5.98 -0.45 2.92
CA LEU A 35 -5.82 -1.31 1.74
C LEU A 35 -5.91 -0.49 0.46
N PHE A 36 -6.87 0.43 0.37
CA PHE A 36 -7.01 1.32 -0.78
C PHE A 36 -5.81 2.25 -0.93
N ILE A 37 -5.35 2.88 0.16
CA ILE A 37 -4.18 3.76 0.15
C ILE A 37 -2.92 2.98 -0.25
N GLY A 38 -2.66 1.83 0.35
CA GLY A 38 -1.49 0.99 0.05
C GLY A 38 -1.50 0.49 -1.40
N GLY A 39 -2.68 0.07 -1.90
CA GLY A 39 -2.87 -0.29 -3.30
C GLY A 39 -2.61 0.86 -4.28
N MET A 40 -3.08 2.06 -3.97
CA MET A 40 -2.83 3.26 -4.78
C MET A 40 -1.36 3.65 -4.78
N ILE A 41 -0.67 3.61 -3.64
CA ILE A 41 0.77 3.89 -3.55
C ILE A 41 1.56 2.88 -4.39
N PHE A 42 1.22 1.59 -4.31
CA PHE A 42 1.84 0.54 -5.12
C PHE A 42 1.61 0.78 -6.61
N TYR A 43 0.37 1.08 -7.01
CA TYR A 43 0.00 1.34 -8.39
C TYR A 43 0.73 2.55 -8.98
N VAL A 44 0.84 3.64 -8.22
CA VAL A 44 1.63 4.81 -8.60
C VAL A 44 3.10 4.41 -8.79
N GLY A 45 3.67 3.66 -7.85
CA GLY A 45 5.02 3.10 -7.99
C GLY A 45 5.20 2.28 -9.28
N ARG A 46 4.20 1.46 -9.65
CA ARG A 46 4.17 0.68 -10.90
C ARG A 46 4.14 1.55 -12.15
N ILE A 47 3.40 2.65 -12.15
CA ILE A 47 3.37 3.61 -13.27
C ILE A 47 4.75 4.27 -13.44
N PHE A 48 5.36 4.72 -12.36
CA PHE A 48 6.69 5.35 -12.40
C PHE A 48 7.79 4.39 -12.85
N GLU A 49 7.64 3.09 -12.58
CA GLU A 49 8.54 2.06 -13.11
C GLU A 49 8.40 1.93 -14.63
N LYS A 50 7.18 1.91 -15.16
CA LYS A 50 6.91 1.74 -16.60
C LYS A 50 7.28 2.95 -17.46
N ARG A 51 7.41 4.14 -16.87
CA ARG A 51 7.81 5.37 -17.57
C ARG A 51 9.34 5.57 -17.63
N LYS A 52 10.11 4.65 -17.05
CA LYS A 52 11.58 4.70 -17.01
C LYS A 52 12.17 3.62 -17.91
#